data_AF-A0A382IDA4-F1
#
_entry.id   AF-A0A382IDA4-F1
#
_cell.length_a   1.000
_cell.length_b   1.000
_cell.length_c   1.000
_cell.angle_alpha   90.00
_cell.angle_beta   90.00
_cell.angle_gamma   90.00
#
_symmetry.space_group_name_H-M   'P 1'
#
loop_
_entity.id
_entity.type
_entity.pdbx_description
1 polymer ?
#
loop_
_entity_poly.entity_id
_entity_poly.type
_entity_poly.pdbx_seq_one_letter_code
_entity_poly.pdbx_strand_id
1 'polypeptide(L)'
;MLHDFITGVKVIGDEGILHSGDNLLTCDVSVIQGWVYSQITTPHLRLRNAIIQSQKTYNKHTVVADGSLFLYKDKVNPHGYLRYSFNGIFPTTGEYCDSKIDPGRWKSISKILGITIEDYKRQGSHILLMCQRQGGWSMKGYD
;
A
#
# COMPACT_ATOMS: atom_id res chain seq x y z
N MET A 1 1.32 -8.16 10.01
CA MET A 1 1.02 -6.86 9.36
C MET A 1 0.01 -6.03 10.15
N LEU A 2 -1.30 -6.28 10.10
CA LEU A 2 -2.29 -5.43 10.81
C LEU A 2 -2.06 -5.41 12.32
N HIS A 3 -1.72 -6.57 12.90
CA HIS A 3 -1.29 -6.70 14.28
C HIS A 3 -0.08 -5.81 14.61
N ASP A 4 0.94 -5.82 13.75
CA ASP A 4 2.18 -5.06 13.96
C ASP A 4 1.95 -3.56 13.82
N PHE A 5 1.10 -3.15 12.86
CA PHE A 5 0.67 -1.77 12.70
C PHE A 5 0.01 -1.25 13.99
N ILE A 6 -0.97 -1.99 14.52
CA ILE A 6 -1.68 -1.62 15.75
C ILE A 6 -0.75 -1.65 16.97
N THR A 7 0.22 -2.56 17.00
CA THR A 7 1.25 -2.59 18.03
C THR A 7 2.06 -1.28 18.01
N GLY A 8 2.46 -0.81 16.82
CA GLY A 8 3.15 0.48 16.66
C GLY A 8 2.31 1.68 17.10
N VAL A 9 1.01 1.69 16.76
CA VAL A 9 0.05 2.72 17.21
C VAL A 9 -0.02 2.78 18.74
N LYS A 10 -0.12 1.63 19.41
CA LYS A 10 -0.15 1.58 20.88
C LYS A 10 1.16 2.02 21.51
N VAL A 11 2.30 1.71 20.89
CA VAL A 11 3.63 2.12 21.39
C VAL A 11 3.78 3.65 21.42
N ILE A 12 3.18 4.36 20.46
CA ILE A 12 3.20 5.84 20.45
C ILE A 12 2.13 6.47 21.36
N GLY A 13 1.33 5.66 22.06
CA GLY A 13 0.31 6.10 23.01
C GLY A 13 -1.08 6.36 22.43
N ASP A 14 -1.33 5.94 21.18
CA ASP A 14 -2.62 6.12 20.52
C ASP A 14 -3.52 4.87 20.63
N GLU A 15 -4.82 5.02 20.39
CA GLU A 15 -5.80 3.94 20.52
C GLU A 15 -5.80 3.04 19.28
N GLY A 16 -5.57 1.74 19.49
CA GLY A 16 -5.51 0.75 18.41
C GLY A 16 -6.43 -0.44 18.65
N ILE A 17 -7.38 -0.65 17.73
CA ILE A 17 -8.33 -1.77 17.77
C ILE A 17 -8.04 -2.73 16.61
N LEU A 18 -7.72 -3.99 16.93
CA LEU A 18 -7.65 -5.06 15.93
C LEU A 18 -9.05 -5.67 15.78
N HIS A 19 -9.77 -5.26 14.74
CA HIS A 19 -11.12 -5.74 14.49
C HIS A 19 -11.12 -6.99 13.59
N SER A 20 -11.68 -8.09 14.10
CA SER A 20 -11.80 -9.36 13.36
C SER A 20 -13.20 -9.59 12.76
N GLY A 21 -14.14 -8.69 12.99
CA GLY A 21 -15.50 -8.76 12.44
C GLY A 21 -15.61 -8.12 11.04
N ASP A 22 -16.82 -8.13 10.50
CA ASP A 22 -17.18 -7.52 9.22
C ASP A 22 -18.10 -6.30 9.36
N ASN A 23 -18.36 -5.85 10.59
CA ASN A 23 -19.07 -4.62 10.86
C ASN A 23 -18.14 -3.40 10.84
N LEU A 24 -18.70 -2.21 10.61
CA LEU A 24 -17.94 -0.97 10.69
C LEU A 24 -17.82 -0.51 12.14
N LEU A 25 -16.67 0.09 12.46
CA LEU A 25 -16.42 0.79 13.71
C LEU A 25 -16.17 2.27 13.41
N THR A 26 -16.59 3.14 14.32
CA THR A 26 -16.23 4.56 14.27
C THR A 26 -14.77 4.73 14.69
N CYS A 27 -13.97 5.39 13.85
CA CYS A 27 -12.58 5.71 14.13
C CYS A 27 -12.12 6.88 13.25
N ASP A 28 -11.02 7.52 13.64
CA ASP A 28 -10.38 8.58 12.85
C ASP A 28 -9.58 8.05 11.65
N VAL A 29 -9.05 6.83 11.81
CA VAL A 29 -8.26 6.14 10.78
C VAL A 29 -8.64 4.66 10.73
N SER A 30 -9.00 4.18 9.54
CA SER A 30 -9.16 2.75 9.26
C SER A 30 -7.95 2.19 8.51
N VAL A 31 -7.41 1.05 8.94
CA VAL A 31 -6.29 0.38 8.25
C VAL A 31 -6.77 -0.91 7.58
N ILE A 32 -6.55 -1.03 6.27
CA ILE A 32 -6.96 -2.20 5.49
C ILE A 32 -5.78 -2.79 4.71
N GLN A 33 -5.82 -4.10 4.48
CA GLN A 33 -4.89 -4.76 3.56
C GLN A 33 -5.52 -4.84 2.17
N GLY A 34 -4.86 -4.25 1.17
CA GLY A 34 -5.30 -4.23 -0.23
C GLY A 34 -6.44 -3.26 -0.53
N TRP A 35 -6.61 -2.95 -1.82
CA TRP A 35 -7.62 -2.00 -2.32
C TRP A 35 -8.83 -2.70 -2.94
N VAL A 36 -9.81 -1.91 -3.40
CA VAL A 36 -10.96 -2.38 -4.19
C VAL A 36 -10.78 -2.02 -5.66
N TYR A 37 -11.33 -2.84 -6.54
CA TYR A 37 -11.42 -2.56 -7.98
C TYR A 37 -12.89 -2.57 -8.41
N SER A 38 -13.16 -2.37 -9.69
CA SER A 38 -14.53 -2.19 -10.21
C SER A 38 -15.51 -3.32 -9.85
N GLN A 39 -15.03 -4.55 -9.70
CA GLN A 39 -15.87 -5.70 -9.37
C GLN A 39 -15.83 -6.01 -7.87
N ILE A 40 -16.79 -5.44 -7.14
CA ILE A 40 -16.90 -5.53 -5.67
C ILE A 40 -17.92 -6.61 -5.28
N THR A 41 -17.66 -7.87 -5.67
CA THR A 41 -18.63 -8.97 -5.52
C THR A 41 -18.35 -9.88 -4.33
N THR A 42 -17.12 -9.95 -3.84
CA THR A 42 -16.75 -10.81 -2.72
C THR A 42 -16.95 -10.09 -1.37
N PRO A 43 -17.21 -10.82 -0.27
CA PRO A 43 -17.44 -10.22 1.04
C PRO A 43 -16.31 -9.28 1.50
N HIS A 44 -15.05 -9.68 1.31
CA HIS A 44 -13.91 -8.86 1.71
C HIS A 44 -13.78 -7.57 0.89
N LEU A 45 -14.12 -7.58 -0.40
CA LEU A 45 -14.13 -6.36 -1.23
C LEU A 45 -15.28 -5.44 -0.82
N ARG A 46 -16.46 -5.99 -0.50
CA ARG A 46 -17.58 -5.21 0.03
C ARG A 46 -17.22 -4.53 1.35
N LEU A 47 -16.58 -5.25 2.27
CA LEU A 47 -16.12 -4.68 3.53
C LEU A 47 -15.11 -3.56 3.32
N ARG A 48 -14.07 -3.78 2.51
CA ARG A 48 -13.09 -2.72 2.16
C ARG A 48 -13.79 -1.49 1.56
N ASN A 49 -14.74 -1.70 0.64
CA ASN A 49 -15.47 -0.59 0.05
C ASN A 49 -16.31 0.15 1.09
N ALA A 50 -17.01 -0.56 1.97
CA ALA A 50 -17.81 0.03 3.05
C ALA A 50 -16.92 0.88 3.99
N ILE A 51 -15.74 0.38 4.37
CA ILE A 51 -14.75 1.13 5.15
C ILE A 51 -14.34 2.42 4.41
N ILE A 52 -13.90 2.31 3.16
CA ILE A 52 -13.44 3.44 2.35
C ILE A 52 -14.55 4.50 2.21
N GLN A 53 -15.78 4.10 1.86
CA GLN A 53 -16.89 5.04 1.69
C GLN A 53 -17.33 5.67 3.02
N SER A 54 -17.35 4.90 4.11
CA SER A 54 -17.67 5.42 5.43
C SER A 54 -16.65 6.47 5.87
N GLN A 55 -15.36 6.15 5.81
CA GLN A 55 -14.29 7.09 6.18
C GLN A 55 -14.35 8.36 5.34
N LYS A 56 -14.59 8.25 4.03
CA LYS A 56 -14.79 9.41 3.15
C LYS A 56 -16.01 10.25 3.54
N THR A 57 -17.16 9.61 3.82
CA THR A 57 -18.41 10.29 4.22
C THR A 57 -18.24 11.10 5.49
N TYR A 58 -17.49 10.58 6.46
CA TYR A 58 -17.26 11.26 7.75
C TYR A 58 -16.00 12.14 7.78
N ASN A 59 -15.40 12.42 6.61
CA ASN A 59 -14.16 13.20 6.50
C ASN A 59 -13.01 12.66 7.37
N LYS A 60 -12.88 11.33 7.39
CA LYS A 60 -11.85 10.55 8.08
C LYS A 60 -10.93 9.85 7.07
N HIS A 61 -9.98 9.05 7.55
CA HIS A 61 -8.90 8.54 6.71
C HIS A 61 -8.84 7.01 6.60
N THR A 62 -8.48 6.53 5.41
CA THR A 62 -8.18 5.10 5.20
C THR A 62 -6.70 4.93 4.88
N VAL A 63 -5.98 4.15 5.69
CA VAL A 63 -4.63 3.67 5.38
C VAL A 63 -4.73 2.32 4.68
N VAL A 64 -4.03 2.18 3.58
CA VAL A 64 -3.96 0.95 2.80
C VAL A 64 -2.57 0.37 2.92
N ALA A 65 -2.48 -0.86 3.39
CA ALA A 65 -1.29 -1.68 3.25
C ALA A 65 -1.40 -2.48 1.94
N ASP A 66 -0.64 -2.05 0.94
CA ASP A 66 -0.60 -2.68 -0.38
C ASP A 66 0.66 -3.56 -0.56
N GLY A 67 0.69 -4.31 -1.65
CA GLY A 67 1.73 -5.30 -1.95
C GLY A 67 3.17 -4.80 -1.83
N SER A 68 4.07 -5.75 -1.58
CA SER A 68 5.50 -5.49 -1.49
C SER A 68 6.09 -5.11 -2.85
N LEU A 69 6.91 -4.06 -2.88
CA LEU A 69 7.66 -3.65 -4.07
C LEU A 69 8.86 -4.56 -4.35
N PHE A 70 9.24 -5.42 -3.41
CA PHE A 70 10.54 -6.09 -3.42
C PHE A 70 10.45 -7.60 -3.69
N LEU A 71 9.29 -8.10 -4.12
CA LEU A 71 9.09 -9.54 -4.42
C LEU A 71 10.01 -10.07 -5.53
N TYR A 72 10.53 -9.18 -6.40
CA TYR A 72 11.52 -9.56 -7.42
C TYR A 72 12.88 -9.96 -6.81
N LYS A 73 13.20 -9.47 -5.61
CA LYS A 73 14.41 -9.82 -4.86
C LYS A 73 14.15 -10.89 -3.81
N ASP A 74 13.06 -10.76 -3.08
CA ASP A 74 12.70 -11.69 -2.02
C ASP A 74 11.21 -12.01 -2.08
N LYS A 75 10.89 -13.18 -2.62
CA LYS A 75 9.51 -13.66 -2.80
C LYS A 75 8.80 -13.97 -1.49
N VAL A 76 9.54 -14.23 -0.41
CA VAL A 76 8.97 -14.57 0.91
C VAL A 76 8.62 -13.30 1.67
N ASN A 77 9.28 -12.17 1.37
CA ASN A 77 9.13 -10.89 2.06
C ASN A 77 9.19 -11.04 3.61
N PRO A 78 10.25 -11.67 4.14
CA PRO A 78 10.35 -11.99 5.57
C PRO A 78 10.39 -10.74 6.46
N HIS A 79 10.80 -9.60 5.90
CA HIS A 79 10.85 -8.31 6.60
C HIS A 79 9.53 -7.53 6.53
N GLY A 80 8.52 -8.03 5.82
CA GLY A 80 7.21 -7.39 5.75
C GLY A 80 7.24 -6.00 5.09
N TYR A 81 8.15 -5.75 4.14
CA TYR A 81 8.17 -4.49 3.40
C TYR A 81 6.93 -4.37 2.53
N LEU A 82 6.04 -3.47 2.91
CA LEU A 82 4.79 -3.15 2.23
C LEU A 82 4.72 -1.67 1.93
N ARG A 83 3.89 -1.31 0.96
CA ARG A 83 3.55 0.09 0.71
C ARG A 83 2.38 0.50 1.56
N TYR A 84 2.47 1.70 2.12
CA TYR A 84 1.38 2.31 2.85
C TYR A 84 1.00 3.62 2.18
N SER A 85 -0.30 3.87 2.06
CA SER A 85 -0.82 5.14 1.55
C SER A 85 -2.15 5.48 2.19
N PHE A 86 -2.40 6.78 2.35
CA PHE A 86 -3.67 7.31 2.81
C PHE A 86 -4.59 7.59 1.62
N ASN A 87 -5.87 7.23 1.76
CA ASN A 87 -7.02 7.63 0.93
C ASN A 87 -6.98 7.24 -0.56
N GLY A 88 -5.92 6.58 -1.00
CA GLY A 88 -5.75 6.14 -2.38
C GLY A 88 -4.51 5.28 -2.55
N ILE A 89 -4.34 4.76 -3.75
CA ILE A 89 -3.28 3.78 -4.11
C ILE A 89 -2.55 4.14 -5.41
N PHE A 90 -2.91 5.29 -6.00
CA PHE A 90 -2.18 5.86 -7.12
C PHE A 90 -1.45 7.10 -6.63
N PRO A 91 -0.31 7.47 -7.24
CA PRO A 91 0.40 8.70 -6.88
C PRO A 91 -0.46 9.97 -6.93
N THR A 92 -1.52 9.97 -7.75
CA THR A 92 -2.45 11.10 -7.90
C THR A 92 -3.58 11.12 -6.88
N THR A 93 -3.79 10.04 -6.13
CA THR A 93 -4.93 9.91 -5.19
C THR A 93 -4.53 9.53 -3.78
N GLY A 94 -3.38 8.91 -3.60
CA GLY A 94 -2.85 8.48 -2.31
C GLY A 94 -1.80 9.44 -1.78
N GLU A 95 -1.80 9.65 -0.45
CA GLU A 95 -0.71 10.30 0.27
C GLU A 95 0.24 9.23 0.81
N TYR A 96 1.48 9.21 0.31
CA TYR A 96 2.48 8.17 0.60
C TYR A 96 3.42 8.52 1.75
N CYS A 97 3.12 9.60 2.50
CA CYS A 97 3.93 10.08 3.62
C CYS A 97 5.37 10.40 3.20
N ASP A 98 5.53 10.94 1.99
CA ASP A 98 6.82 11.22 1.36
C ASP A 98 7.22 12.70 1.44
N SER A 99 6.44 13.53 2.14
CA SER A 99 6.80 14.92 2.46
C SER A 99 7.99 15.05 3.42
N LYS A 100 8.19 14.06 4.30
CA LYS A 100 9.33 13.98 5.23
C LYS A 100 9.94 12.59 5.21
N ILE A 101 10.94 12.41 4.35
CA ILE A 101 11.60 11.13 4.14
C ILE A 101 12.81 11.01 5.06
N ASP A 102 12.95 9.87 5.75
CA ASP A 102 14.21 9.45 6.36
C ASP A 102 15.08 8.75 5.30
N PRO A 103 16.17 9.37 4.82
CA PRO A 103 17.03 8.79 3.79
C PRO A 103 17.77 7.52 4.26
N GLY A 104 17.84 7.27 5.57
CA GLY A 104 18.40 6.05 6.15
C GLY A 104 17.57 4.80 5.83
N ARG A 105 16.25 4.94 5.63
CA ARG A 105 15.35 3.82 5.33
C ARG A 105 15.76 3.10 4.05
N TRP A 106 16.00 3.86 2.97
CA TRP A 106 16.43 3.27 1.70
C TRP A 106 17.77 2.54 1.84
N LYS A 107 18.75 3.14 2.52
CA LYS A 107 20.07 2.51 2.74
C LYS A 107 19.95 1.18 3.50
N SER A 108 19.06 1.10 4.48
CA SER A 108 18.80 -0.13 5.23
C SER A 108 18.13 -1.19 4.34
N ILE A 109 17.05 -0.81 3.64
CA ILE A 109 16.29 -1.70 2.75
C ILE A 109 17.19 -2.27 1.65
N SER A 110 17.96 -1.41 0.97
CA SER A 110 18.83 -1.82 -0.12
C SER A 110 19.94 -2.76 0.34
N LYS A 111 20.53 -2.52 1.52
CA LYS A 111 21.53 -3.41 2.13
C LYS A 111 20.93 -4.76 2.49
N ILE A 112 19.77 -4.78 3.16
CA ILE A 112 19.09 -6.01 3.58
C ILE A 112 18.72 -6.88 2.38
N LEU A 113 18.24 -6.26 1.30
CA LEU A 113 17.77 -6.97 0.10
C LEU A 113 18.85 -7.17 -0.97
N GLY A 114 20.10 -6.72 -0.73
CA GLY A 114 21.16 -6.77 -1.73
C GLY A 114 20.81 -6.04 -3.03
N ILE A 115 20.14 -4.89 -2.93
CA ILE A 115 19.78 -4.05 -4.08
C ILE A 115 20.90 -3.05 -4.35
N THR A 116 21.42 -3.09 -5.57
CA THR A 116 22.32 -2.06 -6.11
C THR A 116 21.57 -1.34 -7.22
N ILE A 117 21.51 0.00 -7.14
CA ILE A 117 20.97 0.84 -8.22
C ILE A 117 22.14 1.19 -9.13
N GLU A 118 22.02 0.89 -10.42
CA GLU A 118 22.97 1.34 -11.43
C GLU A 118 22.74 2.80 -11.81
N ASP A 119 23.78 3.45 -12.31
CA ASP A 119 23.66 4.79 -12.87
C ASP A 119 22.68 4.82 -14.05
N TYR A 120 22.00 5.96 -14.21
CA TYR A 120 21.05 6.16 -15.29
C TYR A 120 21.75 6.12 -16.66
N LYS A 121 21.39 5.14 -17.49
CA LYS A 121 21.99 4.93 -18.82
C LYS A 121 21.20 5.67 -19.90
N ARG A 122 21.89 6.52 -20.66
CA ARG A 122 21.33 7.26 -21.83
C ARG A 122 21.71 6.68 -23.18
N GLN A 123 22.63 5.72 -23.20
CA GLN A 123 23.19 5.10 -24.41
C GLN A 123 23.21 3.58 -24.25
N GLY A 124 23.05 2.85 -25.36
CA GLY A 124 23.07 1.39 -25.36
C GLY A 124 22.42 0.80 -26.61
N SER A 125 22.40 -0.54 -26.67
CA SER A 125 21.85 -1.32 -27.78
C SER A 125 20.46 -1.93 -27.49
N HIS A 126 19.90 -1.65 -26.30
CA HIS A 126 18.63 -2.23 -25.85
C HIS A 126 17.62 -1.13 -25.51
N ILE A 127 16.34 -1.41 -25.75
CA ILE A 127 15.21 -0.55 -25.36
C ILE A 127 14.38 -1.32 -24.32
N LEU A 128 14.06 -0.66 -23.20
CA LEU A 128 13.11 -1.18 -22.22
C LEU A 128 11.71 -0.67 -22.55
N LEU A 129 10.78 -1.59 -22.81
CA LEU A 129 9.36 -1.28 -22.96
C LEU A 129 8.62 -1.67 -21.69
N MET A 130 7.99 -0.69 -21.04
CA MET A 130 7.13 -0.94 -19.88
C MET A 130 5.71 -1.21 -20.37
N CYS A 131 5.34 -2.49 -20.42
CA CYS A 131 4.00 -2.91 -20.83
C CYS A 131 3.08 -3.10 -19.62
N GLN A 132 1.78 -2.95 -19.85
CA GLN A 132 0.74 -3.28 -18.87
C GLN A 132 0.04 -4.57 -19.30
N ARG A 133 -0.52 -5.29 -18.33
CA ARG A 133 -1.28 -6.51 -18.62
C ARG A 133 -2.61 -6.13 -19.28
N GLN A 134 -2.98 -6.82 -20.35
CA GLN A 134 -4.31 -6.74 -20.94
C GLN A 134 -5.39 -6.99 -19.87
N GLY A 135 -6.40 -6.12 -19.81
CA GLY A 135 -7.43 -6.18 -18.77
C GLY A 135 -6.90 -5.94 -17.34
N GLY A 136 -5.75 -5.27 -17.20
CA GLY A 136 -5.23 -4.84 -15.91
C GLY A 136 -6.20 -3.88 -15.24
N TRP A 137 -6.61 -4.16 -14.00
CA TRP A 137 -7.62 -3.36 -13.30
C TRP A 137 -7.19 -1.90 -13.09
N SER A 138 -5.89 -1.62 -13.04
CA SER A 138 -5.32 -0.27 -12.96
C SER A 138 -5.56 0.57 -14.21
N MET A 139 -5.84 -0.06 -15.36
CA MET A 139 -6.04 0.61 -16.65
C MET A 139 -7.44 1.20 -16.82
N LYS A 140 -8.40 0.87 -15.93
CA LYS A 140 -9.79 1.38 -16.01
C LYS A 140 -10.46 1.21 -17.39
N GLY A 141 -10.09 0.17 -18.15
CA GLY A 141 -10.63 -0.10 -19.49
C GLY A 141 -9.97 0.68 -20.63
N TYR A 142 -8.82 1.31 -20.39
CA TYR A 142 -7.96 1.88 -21.43
C TYR A 142 -6.86 0.87 -21.78
N ASP A 143 -7.18 -0.13 -22.59
CA ASP A 143 -6.24 -1.14 -23.08
C ASP A 143 -5.81 -0.91 -24.54
#